data_AF-A0A0D2DQM9-F1
#
_entry.id   AF-A0A0D2DQM9-F1
#
_cell.length_a   1.000
_cell.length_b   1.000
_cell.length_c   1.000
_cell.angle_alpha   90.00
_cell.angle_beta   90.00
_cell.angle_gamma   90.00
#
_symmetry.space_group_name_H-M   'P 1'
#
loop_
_entity.id
_entity.type
_entity.pdbx_description
1 polymer ?
#
loop_
_entity_poly.entity_id
_entity_poly.type
_entity_poly.pdbx_seq_one_letter_code
_entity_poly.pdbx_strand_id
1 'polypeptide(L)'
;MTPTSIIADMLFLEPPHSHNPSDVSHVAALPASMLMQLPEAVQDALWTLQESTSIVYASYLRLQELLDERFDRLLPLPGMPGSYSESAFFNYMNAVSAERRYLVEDAHPDWKHKASRAGLSQYGDLVLTCRGKEMTVSEWFDQLQRAEKLWVQQAKDAELPDFESTVTEYQILTDSESSTPPSEVSEDDSPEGGRSWDAPVPVGRRPLADANTKMGGHGIGPERIAKALEAL
;
A
#
# COMPACT_ATOMS: atom_id res chain seq x y z
N MET A 1 25.96 -6.07 -18.87
CA MET A 1 25.41 -4.69 -18.83
C MET A 1 24.01 -4.78 -18.27
N THR A 2 23.86 -4.67 -16.95
CA THR A 2 22.58 -4.81 -16.25
C THR A 2 21.96 -3.43 -16.07
N PRO A 3 20.83 -3.11 -16.75
CA PRO A 3 20.17 -1.80 -16.66
C PRO A 3 19.36 -1.60 -15.36
N THR A 4 19.61 -2.39 -14.32
CA THR A 4 18.83 -2.37 -13.07
C THR A 4 19.06 -1.11 -12.22
N SER A 5 20.20 -0.43 -12.35
CA SER A 5 20.53 0.74 -11.50
C SER A 5 19.64 1.94 -11.78
N ILE A 6 19.32 2.23 -13.05
CA ILE A 6 18.58 3.43 -13.44
C ILE A 6 17.13 3.38 -12.93
N ILE A 7 16.52 2.19 -12.88
CA ILE A 7 15.14 2.03 -12.41
C ILE A 7 15.05 2.27 -10.90
N ALA A 8 16.04 1.84 -10.14
CA ALA A 8 16.09 2.10 -8.70
C ALA A 8 16.30 3.60 -8.41
N ASP A 9 17.19 4.27 -9.15
CA ASP A 9 17.44 5.71 -9.02
C ASP A 9 16.26 6.57 -9.49
N MET A 10 15.48 6.12 -10.48
CA MET A 10 14.31 6.85 -10.96
C MET A 10 13.13 6.81 -9.99
N LEU A 11 12.94 5.73 -9.24
CA LEU A 11 11.90 5.64 -8.21
C LEU A 11 12.24 6.46 -6.95
N PHE A 12 13.50 6.89 -6.80
CA PHE A 12 13.93 7.69 -5.66
C PHE A 12 13.43 9.14 -5.72
N LEU A 13 13.13 9.69 -6.90
CA LEU A 13 13.04 11.15 -7.07
C LEU A 13 11.65 11.77 -6.83
N GLU A 14 10.55 11.02 -6.89
CA GLU A 14 9.23 11.51 -6.51
C GLU A 14 8.29 10.31 -6.29
N PRO A 15 7.45 10.29 -5.24
CA PRO A 15 6.45 9.25 -5.08
C PRO A 15 5.56 9.17 -6.33
N PRO A 16 5.21 7.97 -6.82
CA PRO A 16 4.45 7.86 -8.05
C PRO A 16 3.08 8.52 -7.88
N HIS A 17 2.84 9.62 -8.61
CA HIS A 17 1.61 10.41 -8.52
C HIS A 17 0.39 9.77 -9.21
N SER A 18 0.44 8.48 -9.55
CA SER A 18 -0.71 7.80 -10.15
C SER A 18 -1.87 7.78 -9.16
N HIS A 19 -3.03 8.19 -9.65
CA HIS A 19 -4.28 8.11 -8.92
C HIS A 19 -5.42 7.99 -9.93
N ASN A 20 -6.56 7.47 -9.49
CA ASN A 20 -7.76 7.39 -10.30
C ASN A 20 -8.96 7.87 -9.46
N PRO A 21 -9.63 8.97 -9.85
CA PRO A 21 -10.82 9.48 -9.15
C PRO A 21 -11.96 8.47 -9.05
N SER A 22 -11.98 7.46 -9.93
CA SER A 22 -12.95 6.38 -9.89
C SER A 22 -12.78 5.48 -8.66
N ASP A 23 -11.55 5.36 -8.14
CA ASP A 23 -11.26 4.48 -6.99
C ASP A 23 -11.91 5.00 -5.70
N VAL A 24 -12.10 6.31 -5.59
CA VAL A 24 -12.78 6.97 -4.46
C VAL A 24 -14.22 7.38 -4.78
N SER A 25 -14.73 7.07 -5.97
CA SER A 25 -16.11 7.41 -6.36
C SER A 25 -17.15 6.91 -5.36
N HIS A 26 -16.82 5.80 -4.67
CA HIS A 26 -17.64 5.22 -3.63
C HIS A 26 -17.87 6.10 -2.40
N VAL A 27 -16.95 7.02 -2.10
CA VAL A 27 -17.04 7.95 -0.96
C VAL A 27 -17.19 9.39 -1.43
N ALA A 28 -16.53 9.75 -2.52
CA ALA A 28 -16.32 11.14 -2.92
C ALA A 28 -17.18 11.61 -4.10
N ALA A 29 -17.84 10.71 -4.84
CA ALA A 29 -18.70 11.12 -5.95
C ALA A 29 -20.15 11.28 -5.50
N LEU A 30 -20.75 12.42 -5.82
CA LEU A 30 -22.19 12.63 -5.67
C LEU A 30 -22.94 12.11 -6.91
N PRO A 31 -24.19 11.62 -6.76
CA PRO A 31 -25.02 11.24 -7.89
C PRO A 31 -25.21 12.42 -8.87
N ALA A 32 -25.17 12.15 -10.17
CA ALA A 32 -25.32 13.17 -11.21
C ALA A 32 -26.63 13.98 -11.06
N SER A 33 -27.73 13.33 -10.68
CA SER A 33 -29.02 13.99 -10.43
C SER A 33 -28.96 15.02 -9.31
N MET A 34 -28.03 14.87 -8.37
CA MET A 34 -27.82 15.80 -7.26
C MET A 34 -26.83 16.89 -7.65
N LEU A 35 -25.75 16.56 -8.35
CA LEU A 35 -24.81 17.55 -8.87
C LEU A 35 -25.53 18.63 -9.69
N MET A 36 -26.53 18.25 -10.50
CA MET A 36 -27.33 19.17 -11.31
C MET A 36 -28.21 20.15 -10.50
N GLN A 37 -28.39 19.92 -9.19
CA GLN A 37 -29.12 20.84 -8.29
C GLN A 37 -28.20 21.91 -7.70
N LEU A 38 -26.88 21.73 -7.80
CA LEU A 38 -25.89 22.65 -7.29
C LEU A 38 -25.45 23.64 -8.37
N PRO A 39 -25.03 24.87 -8.00
CA PRO A 39 -24.41 25.78 -8.96
C PRO A 39 -23.15 25.18 -9.58
N GLU A 40 -22.85 25.55 -10.82
CA GLU A 40 -21.68 25.07 -11.58
C GLU A 40 -20.36 25.22 -10.79
N ALA A 41 -20.16 26.37 -10.15
CA ALA A 41 -18.97 26.60 -9.32
C ALA A 41 -18.81 25.61 -8.15
N VAL A 42 -19.92 25.09 -7.61
CA VAL A 42 -19.90 24.07 -6.54
C VAL A 42 -19.62 22.70 -7.15
N GLN A 43 -20.17 22.40 -8.33
CA GLN A 43 -19.88 21.16 -9.06
C GLN A 43 -18.40 21.04 -9.41
N ASP A 44 -17.79 22.11 -9.93
CA ASP A 44 -16.35 22.16 -10.23
C ASP A 44 -15.48 21.98 -8.98
N ALA A 45 -15.90 22.60 -7.86
CA ALA A 45 -15.19 22.47 -6.60
C ALA A 45 -15.31 21.04 -6.03
N LEU A 46 -16.47 20.39 -6.20
CA LEU A 46 -16.69 18.99 -5.83
C LEU A 46 -15.87 18.04 -6.70
N TRP A 47 -15.75 18.29 -8.00
CA TRP A 47 -14.86 17.53 -8.87
C TRP A 47 -13.40 17.64 -8.39
N THR A 48 -12.96 18.86 -8.10
CA THR A 48 -11.60 19.13 -7.58
C THR A 48 -11.37 18.45 -6.22
N LEU A 49 -12.41 18.38 -5.38
CA LEU A 49 -12.38 17.66 -4.12
C LEU A 49 -12.29 16.15 -4.32
N GLN A 50 -13.02 15.58 -5.29
CA GLN A 50 -12.92 14.17 -5.65
C GLN A 50 -11.52 13.82 -6.14
N GLU A 51 -10.95 14.65 -7.01
CA GLU A 51 -9.57 14.50 -7.50
C GLU A 51 -8.58 14.46 -6.33
N SER A 52 -8.64 15.46 -5.43
CA SER A 52 -7.76 15.53 -4.28
C SER A 52 -7.96 14.36 -3.30
N THR A 53 -9.21 13.91 -3.13
CA THR A 53 -9.51 12.72 -2.31
C THR A 53 -8.83 11.49 -2.90
N SER A 54 -8.84 11.34 -4.23
CA SER A 54 -8.21 10.22 -4.90
C SER A 54 -6.70 10.22 -4.78
N ILE A 55 -6.08 11.40 -4.73
CA ILE A 55 -4.64 11.55 -4.48
C ILE A 55 -4.29 11.10 -3.06
N VAL A 56 -5.05 11.56 -2.05
CA VAL A 56 -4.87 11.16 -0.65
C VAL A 56 -5.04 9.64 -0.51
N TYR A 57 -6.09 9.08 -1.10
CA TYR A 57 -6.36 7.65 -1.05
C TYR A 57 -5.27 6.82 -1.74
N ALA A 58 -4.86 7.20 -2.94
CA ALA A 58 -3.80 6.50 -3.68
C ALA A 58 -2.47 6.55 -2.94
N SER A 59 -2.14 7.69 -2.34
CA SER A 59 -0.95 7.86 -1.52
C SER A 59 -0.97 6.99 -0.26
N TYR A 60 -2.13 6.92 0.41
CA TYR A 60 -2.32 5.99 1.52
C TYR A 60 -2.14 4.53 1.10
N LEU A 61 -2.73 4.10 -0.03
CA LEU A 61 -2.58 2.73 -0.52
C LEU A 61 -1.14 2.38 -0.86
N ARG A 62 -0.42 3.29 -1.54
CA ARG A 62 1.01 3.10 -1.84
C ARG A 62 1.84 2.98 -0.57
N LEU A 63 1.54 3.77 0.46
CA LEU A 63 2.22 3.65 1.74
C LEU A 63 1.98 2.27 2.37
N GLN A 64 0.74 1.75 2.34
CA GLN A 64 0.45 0.41 2.84
C GLN A 64 1.20 -0.66 2.03
N GLU A 65 1.19 -0.57 0.70
CA GLU A 65 1.93 -1.48 -0.18
C GLU A 65 3.42 -1.47 0.12
N LEU A 66 4.03 -0.29 0.25
CA LEU A 66 5.44 -0.17 0.63
C LEU A 66 5.74 -0.82 1.99
N LEU A 67 4.86 -0.68 2.99
CA LEU A 67 5.06 -1.31 4.31
C LEU A 67 4.93 -2.84 4.24
N ASP A 68 4.02 -3.34 3.42
CA ASP A 68 3.82 -4.78 3.20
C ASP A 68 5.01 -5.41 2.44
N GLU A 69 5.65 -4.66 1.55
CA GLU A 69 6.82 -5.09 0.77
C GLU A 69 8.13 -5.16 1.57
N ARG A 70 8.15 -4.84 2.88
CA ARG A 70 9.41 -4.71 3.66
C ARG A 70 10.38 -5.89 3.52
N PHE A 71 9.85 -7.12 3.41
CA PHE A 71 10.66 -8.33 3.23
C PHE A 71 11.19 -8.50 1.81
N ASP A 72 10.38 -8.17 0.80
CA ASP A 72 10.81 -8.20 -0.61
C ASP A 72 11.93 -7.18 -0.88
N ARG A 73 12.03 -6.16 -0.01
CA ARG A 73 13.05 -5.11 -0.06
C ARG A 73 14.35 -5.50 0.67
N LEU A 74 14.40 -6.65 1.37
CA LEU A 74 15.64 -7.21 1.92
C LEU A 74 16.45 -7.90 0.81
N LEU A 75 17.45 -7.19 0.27
CA LEU A 75 18.33 -7.76 -0.77
C LEU A 75 19.48 -8.58 -0.16
N PRO A 76 19.59 -9.89 -0.41
CA PRO A 76 20.67 -10.72 0.12
C PRO A 76 22.05 -10.30 -0.42
N LEU A 77 23.07 -10.32 0.45
CA LEU A 77 24.45 -10.05 0.06
C LEU A 77 25.09 -11.27 -0.61
N PRO A 78 25.75 -11.12 -1.78
CA PRO A 78 26.41 -12.22 -2.46
C PRO A 78 27.51 -12.85 -1.58
N GLY A 79 27.47 -14.17 -1.42
CA GLY A 79 28.49 -14.92 -0.67
C GLY A 79 28.37 -14.83 0.86
N MET A 80 27.35 -14.17 1.39
CA MET A 80 27.10 -14.05 2.84
C MET A 80 25.67 -14.48 3.17
N PRO A 81 25.39 -15.80 3.30
CA PRO A 81 24.06 -16.29 3.65
C PRO A 81 23.54 -15.66 4.94
N GLY A 82 22.28 -15.23 4.94
CA GLY A 82 21.63 -14.59 6.08
C GLY A 82 21.98 -13.11 6.29
N SER A 83 22.85 -12.53 5.45
CA SER A 83 23.17 -11.10 5.49
C SER A 83 22.48 -10.33 4.36
N TYR A 84 21.94 -9.15 4.67
CA TYR A 84 21.18 -8.32 3.75
C TYR A 84 21.82 -6.95 3.56
N SER A 85 21.54 -6.31 2.43
CA SER A 85 22.06 -4.98 2.08
C SER A 85 21.32 -3.89 2.84
N GLU A 86 21.97 -3.36 3.87
CA GLU A 86 21.47 -2.21 4.64
C GLU A 86 21.28 -0.97 3.74
N SER A 87 22.16 -0.75 2.76
CA SER A 87 22.03 0.37 1.82
C SER A 87 20.79 0.27 0.93
N ALA A 88 20.42 -0.93 0.48
CA ALA A 88 19.19 -1.14 -0.26
C ALA A 88 17.95 -0.89 0.61
N PHE A 89 17.99 -1.37 1.85
CA PHE A 89 16.92 -1.14 2.82
C PHE A 89 16.78 0.34 3.18
N PHE A 90 17.89 1.06 3.32
CA PHE A 90 17.89 2.51 3.53
C PHE A 90 17.17 3.26 2.40
N ASN A 91 17.43 2.90 1.14
CA ASN A 91 16.74 3.50 0.00
C ASN A 91 15.23 3.20 0.02
N TYR A 92 14.85 1.98 0.36
CA TYR A 92 13.45 1.62 0.60
C TYR A 92 12.81 2.48 1.70
N MET A 93 13.47 2.61 2.85
CA MET A 93 12.98 3.42 3.96
C MET A 93 12.84 4.90 3.62
N ASN A 94 13.70 5.43 2.75
CA ASN A 94 13.53 6.77 2.20
C ASN A 94 12.25 6.89 1.36
N ALA A 95 11.93 5.90 0.54
CA ALA A 95 10.68 5.88 -0.23
C ALA A 95 9.44 5.83 0.68
N VAL A 96 9.44 4.96 1.70
CA VAL A 96 8.36 4.88 2.70
C VAL A 96 8.19 6.22 3.41
N SER A 97 9.30 6.81 3.85
CA SER A 97 9.29 8.11 4.54
C SER A 97 8.81 9.24 3.64
N ALA A 98 9.21 9.25 2.37
CA ALA A 98 8.79 10.24 1.39
C ALA A 98 7.29 10.16 1.09
N GLU A 99 6.74 8.97 0.86
CA GLU A 99 5.30 8.79 0.62
C GLU A 99 4.48 9.20 1.86
N ARG A 100 4.91 8.78 3.06
CA ARG A 100 4.25 9.21 4.31
C ARG A 100 4.28 10.73 4.47
N ARG A 101 5.43 11.35 4.18
CA ARG A 101 5.57 12.81 4.25
C ARG A 101 4.64 13.50 3.25
N TYR A 102 4.64 13.06 2.00
CA TYR A 102 3.77 13.60 0.95
C TYR A 102 2.30 13.53 1.36
N LEU A 103 1.84 12.38 1.87
CA LEU A 103 0.46 12.20 2.33
C LEU A 103 0.10 13.22 3.43
N VAL A 104 0.95 13.36 4.43
CA VAL A 104 0.66 14.13 5.65
C VAL A 104 0.88 15.63 5.48
N GLU A 105 1.93 16.02 4.76
CA GLU A 105 2.40 17.40 4.66
C GLU A 105 1.93 18.10 3.38
N ASP A 106 1.59 17.36 2.32
CA ASP A 106 1.19 17.95 1.03
C ASP A 106 -0.25 17.58 0.64
N ALA A 107 -0.55 16.29 0.47
CA ALA A 107 -1.85 15.83 -0.04
C ALA A 107 -3.00 16.15 0.92
N HIS A 108 -2.83 15.86 2.22
CA HIS A 108 -3.84 16.13 3.24
C HIS A 108 -4.15 17.64 3.39
N PRO A 109 -3.15 18.55 3.51
CA PRO A 109 -3.41 19.99 3.52
C PRO A 109 -4.08 20.52 2.24
N ASP A 110 -3.68 20.04 1.06
CA ASP A 110 -4.34 20.39 -0.21
C ASP A 110 -5.82 19.97 -0.20
N TRP A 111 -6.08 18.73 0.23
CA TRP A 111 -7.44 18.22 0.38
C TRP A 111 -8.27 19.08 1.34
N LYS A 112 -7.73 19.42 2.52
CA LYS A 112 -8.41 20.31 3.48
C LYS A 112 -8.74 21.67 2.88
N HIS A 113 -7.82 22.24 2.11
CA HIS A 113 -8.03 23.52 1.44
C HIS A 113 -9.18 23.42 0.41
N LYS A 114 -9.19 22.36 -0.40
CA LYS A 114 -10.24 22.12 -1.40
C LYS A 114 -11.60 21.80 -0.76
N ALA A 115 -11.61 21.01 0.32
CA ALA A 115 -12.80 20.67 1.07
C ALA A 115 -13.45 21.92 1.70
N SER A 116 -12.66 22.83 2.26
CA SER A 116 -13.13 24.11 2.78
C SER A 116 -13.70 25.01 1.68
N ARG A 117 -13.07 25.02 0.50
CA ARG A 117 -13.49 25.83 -0.65
C ARG A 117 -14.68 25.29 -1.42
N ALA A 118 -15.06 24.02 -1.21
CA ALA A 118 -16.21 23.41 -1.88
C ALA A 118 -17.54 24.12 -1.56
N GLY A 119 -17.61 24.91 -0.48
CA GLY A 119 -18.80 25.73 -0.18
C GLY A 119 -20.04 24.93 0.19
N LEU A 120 -19.87 23.66 0.59
CA LEU A 120 -20.96 22.73 0.87
C LEU A 120 -21.80 23.11 2.09
N SER A 121 -21.30 23.98 2.97
CA SER A 121 -22.01 24.43 4.17
C SER A 121 -23.37 25.08 3.86
N GLN A 122 -23.51 25.72 2.70
CA GLN A 122 -24.76 26.35 2.26
C GLN A 122 -25.79 25.35 1.72
N TYR A 123 -25.34 24.14 1.39
CA TYR A 123 -26.15 23.07 0.78
C TYR A 123 -26.27 21.85 1.70
N GLY A 124 -25.82 21.97 2.95
CA GLY A 124 -25.70 20.86 3.90
C GLY A 124 -27.01 20.08 4.10
N ASP A 125 -28.15 20.77 4.10
CA ASP A 125 -29.47 20.18 4.33
C ASP A 125 -30.11 19.54 3.08
N LEU A 126 -29.45 19.64 1.92
CA LEU A 126 -29.96 19.06 0.68
C LEU A 126 -29.91 17.53 0.78
N VAL A 127 -31.06 16.89 0.61
CA VAL A 127 -31.18 15.42 0.66
C VAL A 127 -30.71 14.81 -0.65
N LEU A 128 -29.94 13.74 -0.55
CA LEU A 128 -29.38 12.99 -1.67
C LEU A 128 -29.51 11.49 -1.42
N THR A 129 -29.70 10.72 -2.50
CA THR A 129 -29.65 9.27 -2.44
C THR A 129 -28.27 8.80 -2.87
N CYS A 130 -27.39 8.51 -1.92
CA CYS A 130 -26.09 7.92 -2.19
C CYS A 130 -26.18 6.41 -1.94
N ARG A 131 -25.91 5.60 -2.97
CA ARG A 131 -25.87 4.12 -2.86
C ARG A 131 -27.15 3.50 -2.30
N GLY A 132 -28.29 4.08 -2.63
CA GLY A 132 -29.60 3.62 -2.15
C GLY A 132 -29.94 4.02 -0.70
N LYS A 133 -29.06 4.74 -0.01
CA LYS A 133 -29.36 5.38 1.28
C LYS A 133 -29.67 6.85 1.05
N GLU A 134 -30.76 7.34 1.63
CA GLU A 134 -31.02 8.78 1.73
C GLU A 134 -30.15 9.36 2.85
N MET A 135 -29.43 10.42 2.55
CA MET A 135 -28.63 11.18 3.51
C MET A 135 -28.59 12.65 3.06
N THR A 136 -28.11 13.54 3.92
CA THR A 136 -27.88 14.94 3.54
C THR A 136 -26.49 15.15 2.94
N VAL A 137 -26.25 16.28 2.27
CA VAL A 137 -24.90 16.69 1.84
C VAL A 137 -23.96 16.79 3.03
N SER A 138 -24.43 17.29 4.18
CA SER A 138 -23.63 17.35 5.40
C SER A 138 -23.23 15.96 5.88
N GLU A 139 -24.16 15.00 5.94
CA GLU A 139 -23.87 13.62 6.34
C GLU A 139 -22.90 12.92 5.38
N TRP A 140 -23.09 13.11 4.08
CA TRP A 140 -22.16 12.60 3.05
C TRP A 140 -20.77 13.20 3.22
N PHE A 141 -20.68 14.51 3.39
CA PHE A 141 -19.40 15.20 3.56
C PHE A 141 -18.72 14.77 4.87
N ASP A 142 -19.47 14.54 5.94
CA ASP A 142 -18.96 14.00 7.19
C ASP A 142 -18.42 12.57 7.03
N GLN A 143 -19.04 11.73 6.18
CA GLN A 143 -18.49 10.41 5.83
C GLN A 143 -17.16 10.55 5.08
N LEU A 144 -17.08 11.46 4.12
CA LEU A 144 -15.87 11.73 3.37
C LEU A 144 -14.74 12.24 4.29
N GLN A 145 -15.04 13.18 5.20
CA GLN A 145 -14.08 13.66 6.20
C GLN A 145 -13.61 12.56 7.14
N ARG A 146 -14.51 11.64 7.55
CA ARG A 146 -14.14 10.50 8.39
C ARG A 146 -13.22 9.52 7.66
N ALA A 147 -13.51 9.21 6.40
CA ALA A 147 -12.67 8.35 5.58
C ALA A 147 -11.27 8.93 5.40
N GLU A 148 -11.20 10.20 5.01
CA GLU A 148 -9.93 10.91 4.81
C GLU A 148 -9.10 10.96 6.10
N LYS A 149 -9.74 11.35 7.21
CA LYS A 149 -9.10 11.39 8.52
C LYS A 149 -8.56 10.02 8.93
N LEU A 150 -9.29 8.95 8.64
CA LEU A 150 -8.85 7.59 8.93
C LEU A 150 -7.55 7.25 8.19
N TRP A 151 -7.50 7.50 6.88
CA TRP A 151 -6.30 7.23 6.07
C TRP A 151 -5.09 8.02 6.56
N VAL A 152 -5.28 9.31 6.83
CA VAL A 152 -4.20 10.17 7.33
C VAL A 152 -3.75 9.77 8.73
N GLN A 153 -4.68 9.38 9.60
CA GLN A 153 -4.33 8.93 10.95
C GLN A 153 -3.56 7.61 10.90
N GLN A 154 -4.01 6.64 10.11
CA GLN A 154 -3.29 5.37 9.93
C GLN A 154 -1.90 5.59 9.33
N ALA A 155 -1.74 6.51 8.39
CA ALA A 155 -0.42 6.84 7.85
C ALA A 155 0.52 7.48 8.89
N LYS A 156 -0.01 8.31 9.80
CA LYS A 156 0.77 8.90 10.89
C LYS A 156 1.17 7.86 11.94
N ASP A 157 0.26 6.95 12.24
CA ASP A 157 0.43 5.92 13.26
C ASP A 157 1.18 4.69 12.72
N ALA A 158 1.42 4.62 11.40
CA ALA A 158 2.18 3.55 10.79
C ALA A 158 3.61 3.50 11.36
N GLU A 159 3.93 2.36 11.97
CA GLU A 159 5.28 2.05 12.43
C GLU A 159 6.17 1.82 11.21
N LEU A 160 7.29 2.55 11.17
CA LEU A 160 8.25 2.43 10.09
C LEU A 160 9.15 1.21 10.33
N PRO A 161 9.35 0.35 9.32
CA PRO A 161 10.24 -0.80 9.44
C PRO A 161 11.66 -0.37 9.84
N ASP A 162 12.22 -1.08 10.82
CA ASP A 162 13.63 -0.98 11.19
C ASP A 162 14.42 -2.13 10.54
N PHE A 163 15.67 -1.88 10.16
CA PHE A 163 16.46 -2.86 9.41
C PHE A 163 16.72 -4.12 10.23
N GLU A 164 17.27 -3.99 11.45
CA GLU A 164 17.62 -5.13 12.29
C GLU A 164 16.38 -5.93 12.69
N SER A 165 15.30 -5.22 13.03
CA SER A 165 14.01 -5.81 13.38
C SER A 165 13.40 -6.58 12.21
N THR A 166 13.41 -6.00 11.00
CA THR A 166 12.87 -6.64 9.79
C THR A 166 13.68 -7.86 9.38
N VAL A 167 15.02 -7.79 9.47
CA VAL A 167 15.90 -8.94 9.22
C VAL A 167 15.63 -10.07 10.21
N THR A 168 15.51 -9.75 11.50
CA THR A 168 15.23 -10.74 12.55
C THR A 168 13.86 -11.38 12.33
N GLU A 169 12.83 -10.59 12.06
CA GLU A 169 11.48 -11.07 11.77
C GLU A 169 11.47 -11.99 10.54
N TYR A 170 12.15 -11.58 9.46
CA TYR A 170 12.24 -12.37 8.24
C TYR A 170 12.95 -13.72 8.45
N GLN A 171 14.06 -13.74 9.18
CA GLN A 171 14.78 -14.97 9.50
C GLN A 171 13.90 -15.95 10.31
N ILE A 172 13.20 -15.45 11.33
CA ILE A 172 12.26 -16.27 12.13
C ILE A 172 11.17 -16.89 11.24
N LEU A 173 10.60 -16.11 10.32
CA LEU A 173 9.58 -16.59 9.38
C LEU A 173 10.15 -17.69 8.47
N THR A 174 11.32 -17.48 7.88
CA THR A 174 11.95 -18.46 6.97
C THR A 174 12.37 -19.76 7.68
N ASP A 175 12.85 -19.68 8.93
CA ASP A 175 13.26 -20.85 9.70
C ASP A 175 12.05 -21.69 10.15
N SER A 176 10.93 -21.01 10.44
CA SER A 176 9.67 -21.65 10.83
C SER A 176 9.06 -22.44 9.66
N GLU A 177 9.13 -21.92 8.44
CA GLU A 177 8.66 -22.61 7.23
C GLU A 177 9.56 -23.80 6.84
N SER A 178 10.86 -23.69 7.10
CA SER A 178 11.85 -24.75 6.85
C SER A 178 11.62 -26.00 7.71
N SER A 179 10.93 -25.87 8.86
CA SER A 179 10.65 -26.97 9.78
C SER A 179 9.56 -27.95 9.31
N THR A 180 9.30 -28.02 8.00
CA THR A 180 8.51 -29.11 7.41
C THR A 180 9.37 -30.38 7.45
N PRO A 181 9.02 -31.42 8.23
CA PRO A 181 9.90 -32.56 8.43
C PRO A 181 10.20 -33.24 7.08
N PRO A 182 11.48 -33.61 6.82
CA PRO A 182 11.85 -34.26 5.58
C PRO A 182 11.05 -35.55 5.45
N SER A 183 10.19 -35.62 4.43
CA SER A 183 9.57 -36.87 4.03
C SER A 183 10.68 -37.86 3.70
N GLU A 184 10.71 -38.95 4.45
CA GLU A 184 11.57 -40.10 4.26
C GLU A 184 11.51 -40.54 2.79
N VAL A 185 12.59 -40.31 2.04
CA VAL A 185 12.81 -40.99 0.77
C VAL A 185 14.09 -41.79 0.93
N SER A 186 13.88 -43.09 0.82
CA SER A 186 14.74 -44.21 1.15
C SER A 186 16.18 -44.11 0.65
N GLU A 187 17.05 -44.64 1.51
CA GLU A 187 18.42 -45.06 1.25
C GLU A 187 18.50 -45.86 -0.05
N ASP A 188 19.27 -45.36 -1.02
CA ASP A 188 19.84 -46.22 -2.06
C ASP A 188 21.36 -46.11 -1.98
N ASP A 189 21.94 -47.28 -1.75
CA ASP A 189 23.28 -47.57 -1.32
C ASP A 189 24.11 -47.83 -2.57
N SER A 190 25.08 -46.97 -2.90
CA SER A 190 26.16 -47.36 -3.81
C SER A 190 27.42 -46.52 -3.65
N PRO A 191 28.62 -47.14 -3.65
CA PRO A 191 29.84 -46.53 -3.14
C PRO A 191 30.84 -46.15 -4.24
N GLU A 192 31.86 -45.40 -3.81
CA GLU A 192 33.19 -45.25 -4.41
C GLU A 192 33.34 -44.48 -5.73
N GLY A 193 33.95 -43.30 -5.62
CA GLY A 193 34.99 -42.89 -6.56
C GLY A 193 34.87 -41.46 -7.08
N GLY A 194 35.76 -40.58 -6.60
CA GLY A 194 36.26 -39.49 -7.46
C GLY A 194 35.89 -38.07 -7.05
N ARG A 195 36.67 -37.54 -6.11
CA ARG A 195 37.04 -36.14 -5.88
C ARG A 195 36.88 -35.22 -7.11
N SER A 196 36.00 -34.22 -7.01
CA SER A 196 36.23 -32.80 -7.35
C SER A 196 34.89 -32.07 -7.30
N TRP A 197 34.47 -31.61 -6.12
CA TRP A 197 33.28 -30.78 -5.98
C TRP A 197 33.64 -29.33 -6.31
N ASP A 198 33.71 -29.03 -7.60
CA ASP A 198 33.22 -27.73 -8.07
C ASP A 198 31.74 -27.70 -7.71
N ALA A 199 31.41 -27.01 -6.61
CA ALA A 199 30.05 -26.94 -6.10
C ALA A 199 29.13 -26.39 -7.21
N PRO A 200 28.17 -27.19 -7.72
CA PRO A 200 27.19 -26.66 -8.64
C PRO A 200 26.27 -25.75 -7.84
N VAL A 201 26.40 -24.45 -8.07
CA VAL A 201 25.45 -23.42 -7.64
C VAL A 201 24.06 -23.87 -8.09
N PRO A 202 23.10 -24.10 -7.18
CA PRO A 202 21.76 -24.47 -7.58
C PRO A 202 21.07 -23.24 -8.17
N VAL A 203 21.27 -23.03 -9.48
CA VAL A 203 20.45 -22.14 -10.30
C VAL A 203 19.16 -22.89 -10.61
N GLY A 204 18.32 -23.01 -9.59
CA GLY A 204 17.00 -23.60 -9.68
C GLY A 204 15.99 -22.60 -9.16
N ARG A 205 15.62 -21.61 -9.98
CA ARG A 205 14.34 -20.90 -9.83
C ARG A 205 13.26 -21.98 -9.85
N ARG A 206 12.79 -22.44 -8.69
CA ARG A 206 11.51 -23.10 -8.60
C ARG A 206 10.47 -22.02 -8.90
N PRO A 207 9.69 -22.15 -9.98
CA PRO A 207 8.57 -21.25 -10.23
C PRO A 207 7.68 -21.30 -8.99
N LEU A 208 7.29 -20.13 -8.47
CA LEU A 208 6.22 -19.98 -7.49
C LEU A 208 5.07 -20.87 -7.94
N ALA A 209 4.91 -22.03 -7.31
CA ALA A 209 3.66 -22.75 -7.36
C ALA A 209 2.65 -21.84 -6.67
N ASP A 210 1.52 -21.61 -7.34
CA ASP A 210 0.38 -20.80 -6.92
C ASP A 210 -0.03 -21.11 -5.47
N ALA A 211 0.66 -20.50 -4.51
CA ALA A 211 0.25 -20.46 -3.12
C ALA A 211 -0.69 -19.26 -2.98
N ASN A 212 -1.87 -19.41 -3.57
CA ASN A 212 -3.07 -18.65 -3.25
C ASN A 212 -3.58 -18.96 -1.82
N THR A 213 -2.69 -19.44 -0.96
CA THR A 213 -2.92 -19.67 0.46
C THR A 213 -2.58 -18.37 1.14
N LYS A 214 -3.59 -17.50 1.19
CA LYS A 214 -3.73 -16.34 2.07
C LYS A 214 -2.93 -16.52 3.36
N MET A 215 -1.67 -16.10 3.34
CA MET A 215 -0.81 -15.98 4.50
C MET A 215 -1.44 -14.89 5.36
N GLY A 216 -1.89 -15.30 6.54
CA GLY A 216 -2.62 -14.50 7.52
C GLY A 216 -1.78 -13.42 8.19
N GLY A 217 -1.14 -12.56 7.39
CA GLY A 217 -0.87 -11.21 7.85
C GLY A 217 -2.22 -10.56 8.13
N HIS A 218 -2.37 -9.91 9.28
CA HIS A 218 -3.51 -9.04 9.59
C HIS A 218 -3.48 -7.81 8.66
N GLY A 219 -3.57 -8.04 7.35
CA GLY A 219 -3.59 -7.05 6.30
C GLY A 219 -4.89 -6.28 6.42
N ILE A 220 -4.76 -4.99 6.69
CA ILE A 220 -5.83 -4.01 6.57
C ILE A 220 -6.00 -3.77 5.06
N GLY A 221 -6.46 -4.80 4.34
CA GLY A 221 -6.72 -4.69 2.91
C GLY A 221 -7.84 -3.68 2.63
N PRO A 222 -7.91 -3.12 1.41
CA PRO A 222 -8.93 -2.15 1.00
C PRO A 222 -10.36 -2.65 1.27
N GLU A 223 -10.58 -3.97 1.25
CA GLU A 223 -11.86 -4.58 1.59
C GLU A 223 -12.33 -4.33 3.04
N ARG A 224 -11.41 -4.27 4.02
CA ARG A 224 -11.78 -3.95 5.40
C ARG A 224 -12.04 -2.45 5.58
N ILE A 225 -11.38 -1.59 4.81
CA ILE A 225 -11.66 -0.15 4.80
C ILE A 225 -13.03 0.09 4.15
N ALA A 226 -13.31 -0.53 3.01
CA ALA A 226 -14.62 -0.48 2.38
C ALA A 226 -15.72 -0.99 3.34
N LYS A 227 -15.48 -2.10 4.06
CA LYS A 227 -16.40 -2.58 5.10
C LYS A 227 -16.52 -1.65 6.30
N ALA A 228 -15.42 -1.03 6.75
CA ALA A 228 -15.45 -0.06 7.83
C ALA A 228 -16.24 1.20 7.43
N LEU A 229 -16.18 1.58 6.14
CA LEU A 229 -16.95 2.68 5.58
C LEU A 229 -18.43 2.30 5.32
N GLU A 230 -18.73 1.05 4.96
CA GLU A 230 -20.11 0.56 4.83
C GLU A 230 -20.82 0.34 6.18
N ALA A 231 -20.05 0.05 7.24
CA ALA A 231 -20.55 -0.07 8.61
C ALA A 231 -20.81 1.28 9.29
N LEU A 232 -20.49 2.38 8.62
CA LEU A 232 -20.72 3.77 9.05
C LEU A 232 -21.97 4.37 8.37
#